data_AF-A0A023BAL0-F1
#
_entry.id   AF-A0A023BAL0-F1
#
_cell.length_a   1.000
_cell.length_b   1.000
_cell.length_c   1.000
_cell.angle_alpha   90.00
_cell.angle_beta   90.00
_cell.angle_gamma   90.00
#
_symmetry.space_group_name_H-M   'P 1'
#
loop_
_entity.id
_entity.type
_entity.pdbx_description
1 polymer ?
#
loop_
_entity_poly.entity_id
_entity_poly.type
_entity_poly.pdbx_seq_one_letter_code
_entity_poly.pdbx_strand_id
1 'polypeptide(L)'
;NGVCNIRIARSYMGLSLGSQNFEDLRTRGCAYVDKTDQVWEIANAGRPYVLSRPRRFGKSLLISTFKAYFQGRKDLFTGLAIESLEKKWEQYPVLHLDLSALE
;
A
#
# COMPACT_ATOMS: atom_id res chain seq x y z
N ASN A 1 14.98 6.92 16.81
CA ASN A 1 15.14 5.48 17.10
C ASN A 1 14.16 4.63 16.27
N GLY A 2 14.06 4.90 14.96
CA GLY A 2 13.16 4.20 14.06
C GLY A 2 13.93 3.13 13.31
N VAL A 3 13.95 1.92 13.85
CA VAL A 3 14.45 0.75 13.12
C VAL A 3 13.40 0.44 12.05
N CYS A 4 13.56 1.01 10.87
CA CYS A 4 12.82 0.58 9.68
C CYS A 4 13.25 -0.85 9.41
N ASN A 5 12.46 -1.83 9.84
CA ASN A 5 12.68 -3.24 9.54
C ASN A 5 12.42 -3.46 8.04
N ILE A 6 13.41 -3.11 7.21
CA ILE A 6 13.39 -3.41 5.78
C ILE A 6 13.55 -4.92 5.64
N ARG A 7 12.43 -5.65 5.64
CA ARG A 7 12.40 -7.05 5.26
C ARG A 7 12.54 -7.13 3.74
N ILE A 8 13.78 -7.12 3.27
CA ILE A 8 14.11 -7.37 1.86
C ILE A 8 13.81 -8.85 1.57
N ALA A 9 12.64 -9.14 1.01
CA ALA A 9 12.43 -10.40 0.32
C ALA A 9 13.47 -10.48 -0.82
N ARG A 10 14.25 -11.55 -0.81
CA ARG A 10 15.51 -11.73 -1.57
C ARG A 10 15.44 -11.33 -3.06
N SER A 11 16.51 -10.64 -3.45
CA SER A 11 17.19 -10.61 -4.76
C SER A 11 16.69 -9.68 -5.88
N TYR A 12 17.51 -8.65 -6.10
CA TYR A 12 17.75 -7.83 -7.29
C TYR A 12 17.02 -8.21 -8.60
N MET A 13 16.08 -7.38 -9.05
CA MET A 13 16.02 -6.89 -10.44
C MET A 13 14.95 -5.79 -10.56
N GLY A 14 15.39 -4.56 -10.86
CA GLY A 14 14.56 -3.46 -11.35
C GLY A 14 13.60 -2.86 -10.31
N LEU A 15 13.88 -1.63 -9.87
CA LEU A 15 12.82 -0.74 -9.39
C LEU A 15 11.74 -0.73 -10.48
N SER A 16 10.59 -1.34 -10.23
CA SER A 16 9.50 -1.45 -11.19
C SER A 16 8.93 -0.05 -11.46
N LEU A 17 9.54 0.61 -12.45
CA LEU A 17 9.20 1.95 -12.93
C LEU A 17 7.89 1.97 -13.76
N GLY A 18 7.29 0.81 -14.03
CA GLY A 18 6.21 0.66 -15.03
C GLY A 18 4.79 0.57 -14.48
N SER A 19 4.51 -0.27 -13.47
CA SER A 19 3.17 -0.43 -12.91
C SER A 19 3.28 -0.82 -11.43
N GLN A 20 2.89 0.08 -10.54
CA GLN A 20 3.04 -0.08 -9.08
C GLN A 20 1.70 -0.38 -8.42
N ASN A 21 1.04 -1.46 -8.84
CA ASN A 21 -0.10 -1.97 -8.11
C ASN A 21 0.38 -2.87 -6.97
N PHE A 22 -0.17 -2.68 -5.78
CA PHE A 22 0.17 -3.45 -4.59
C PHE A 22 -0.05 -4.95 -4.81
N GLU A 23 -1.17 -5.33 -5.42
CA GLU A 23 -1.46 -6.73 -5.76
C GLU A 23 -0.39 -7.35 -6.67
N ASP A 24 -0.05 -6.68 -7.78
CA ASP A 24 1.00 -7.14 -8.69
C ASP A 24 2.35 -7.28 -7.97
N LEU A 25 2.67 -6.33 -7.10
CA LEU A 25 3.91 -6.34 -6.33
C LEU A 25 3.97 -7.55 -5.38
N ARG A 26 2.85 -7.90 -4.74
CA ARG A 26 2.76 -9.06 -3.84
C ARG A 26 2.82 -10.37 -4.61
N THR A 27 2.12 -10.47 -5.75
CA THR A 27 2.11 -11.68 -6.59
C THR A 27 3.46 -11.92 -7.27
N ARG A 28 4.17 -10.88 -7.70
CA ARG A 28 5.47 -10.98 -8.37
C ARG A 28 6.66 -11.15 -7.43
N GLY A 29 6.43 -11.22 -6.11
CA GLY A 29 7.51 -11.36 -5.12
C GLY A 29 8.50 -10.19 -5.12
N CYS A 30 8.08 -9.01 -5.57
CA CYS A 30 8.94 -7.84 -5.67
C CYS A 30 9.26 -7.27 -4.28
N ALA A 31 10.41 -6.58 -4.17
CA ALA A 31 10.79 -5.93 -2.92
C ALA A 31 9.78 -4.83 -2.55
N TYR A 32 9.20 -4.94 -1.35
CA TYR A 32 8.28 -3.97 -0.78
C TYR A 32 8.86 -3.45 0.53
N VAL A 33 8.94 -2.14 0.66
CA VAL A 33 9.26 -1.52 1.95
C VAL A 33 7.98 -1.49 2.76
N ASP A 34 7.92 -2.29 3.82
CA ASP A 34 6.75 -2.34 4.69
C ASP A 34 6.58 -1.01 5.42
N LYS A 35 5.50 -0.30 5.09
CA LYS A 35 4.98 0.89 5.76
C LYS A 35 3.48 0.74 6.05
N THR A 36 3.03 -0.50 6.20
CA THR A 36 1.60 -0.80 6.38
C THR A 36 1.10 -0.43 7.77
N ASP A 37 1.99 -0.24 8.73
CA ASP A 37 1.75 0.42 10.01
C ASP A 37 1.17 1.84 9.82
N GLN A 38 1.82 2.65 8.97
CA GLN A 38 1.37 4.01 8.65
C GLN A 38 0.05 3.99 7.88
N VAL A 39 -0.15 3.01 7.00
CA VAL A 39 -1.43 2.83 6.28
C VAL A 39 -2.57 2.60 7.28
N TRP A 40 -2.35 1.75 8.28
CA TRP A 40 -3.33 1.49 9.34
C TRP A 40 -3.63 2.73 10.20
N GLU A 41 -2.59 3.47 10.59
CA GLU A 41 -2.76 4.73 11.34
C GLU A 41 -3.57 5.75 10.55
N ILE A 42 -3.25 5.93 9.25
CA ILE A 42 -3.95 6.87 8.36
C ILE A 42 -5.41 6.44 8.17
N ALA A 43 -5.66 5.15 7.96
CA ALA A 43 -7.02 4.62 7.79
C ALA A 43 -7.89 4.82 9.04
N ASN A 44 -7.31 4.61 10.24
CA ASN A 44 -8.04 4.71 11.50
C ASN A 44 -8.07 6.11 12.12
N ALA A 45 -7.24 7.05 11.64
CA ALA A 45 -7.21 8.40 12.17
C ALA A 45 -8.49 9.22 11.90
N GLY A 46 -9.36 8.77 10.99
CA GLY A 46 -10.68 9.40 10.73
C GLY A 46 -10.59 10.82 10.17
N ARG A 47 -9.44 11.22 9.62
CA ARG A 47 -9.21 12.56 9.06
C ARG A 47 -8.95 12.48 7.56
N PRO A 48 -9.40 13.45 6.76
CA PRO A 48 -9.03 13.53 5.35
C PRO A 48 -7.53 13.84 5.23
N TYR A 49 -6.79 12.97 4.56
CA TYR A 49 -5.36 13.18 4.29
C TYR A 49 -5.13 13.61 2.84
N VAL A 50 -4.47 14.76 2.67
CA VAL A 50 -4.00 15.22 1.35
C VAL A 50 -2.52 14.88 1.21
N LEU A 51 -2.20 13.98 0.30
CA LEU A 51 -0.82 13.71 -0.08
C LEU A 51 -0.37 14.79 -1.06
N SER A 52 0.37 15.82 -0.62
CA SER A 52 0.96 16.87 -1.50
C SER A 52 2.23 16.34 -2.23
N ARG A 53 2.48 16.75 -3.50
CA ARG A 53 3.36 16.05 -4.49
C ARG A 53 4.84 16.49 -4.49
N PRO A 54 5.77 15.54 -4.26
CA PRO A 54 6.98 15.37 -5.07
C PRO A 54 6.74 14.32 -6.17
N ARG A 55 7.37 14.49 -7.35
CA ARG A 55 7.23 13.56 -8.48
C ARG A 55 7.92 12.22 -8.17
N ARG A 56 7.28 11.09 -8.52
CA ARG A 56 7.74 9.68 -8.30
C ARG A 56 7.76 9.18 -6.85
N PHE A 57 7.08 9.83 -5.91
CA PHE A 57 7.04 9.40 -4.50
C PHE A 57 6.20 8.12 -4.23
N GLY A 58 5.75 7.38 -5.25
CA GLY A 58 5.02 6.11 -5.06
C GLY A 58 3.58 6.25 -4.55
N LYS A 59 2.90 7.37 -4.85
CA LYS A 59 1.50 7.58 -4.42
C LYS A 59 0.53 6.55 -4.98
N SER A 60 0.71 6.13 -6.23
CA SER A 60 -0.14 5.12 -6.85
C SER A 60 -0.03 3.78 -6.12
N LEU A 61 1.17 3.39 -5.67
CA LEU A 61 1.36 2.20 -4.84
C LEU A 61 0.58 2.32 -3.54
N LEU A 62 0.73 3.45 -2.83
CA LEU A 62 0.02 3.71 -1.59
C LEU A 62 -1.51 3.66 -1.76
N ILE A 63 -2.05 4.28 -2.81
CA ILE A 63 -3.49 4.24 -3.12
C ILE A 63 -3.94 2.81 -3.41
N SER A 64 -3.16 2.03 -4.16
CA SER A 64 -3.49 0.62 -4.44
C SER A 64 -3.43 -0.25 -3.17
N THR A 65 -2.54 0.07 -2.21
CA THR A 65 -2.49 -0.58 -0.89
C THR A 65 -3.74 -0.24 -0.08
N PHE A 66 -4.18 1.02 -0.05
CA PHE A 66 -5.44 1.40 0.60
C PHE A 66 -6.64 0.69 -0.03
N LYS A 67 -6.68 0.62 -1.37
CA LYS A 67 -7.74 -0.11 -2.07
C LYS A 67 -7.79 -1.57 -1.61
N ALA A 68 -6.66 -2.26 -1.57
CA ALA A 68 -6.60 -3.65 -1.11
C ALA A 68 -7.02 -3.80 0.36
N TYR A 69 -6.60 -2.87 1.22
CA TYR A 69 -6.95 -2.86 2.63
C TYR A 69 -8.46 -2.69 2.85
N PHE A 70 -9.07 -1.68 2.23
CA PHE A 70 -10.51 -1.44 2.34
C PHE A 70 -11.37 -2.51 1.64
N GLN A 71 -10.82 -3.22 0.66
CA GLN A 71 -11.46 -4.40 0.05
C GLN A 71 -11.39 -5.65 0.94
N GLY A 72 -10.74 -5.58 2.11
CA GLY A 72 -10.59 -6.71 3.02
C GLY A 72 -9.69 -7.83 2.48
N ARG A 73 -8.79 -7.53 1.52
CA ARG A 73 -7.87 -8.50 0.89
C ARG A 73 -6.73 -8.92 1.83
N LYS A 74 -7.05 -9.61 2.92
CA LYS A 74 -6.08 -10.05 3.95
C LYS A 74 -4.94 -10.89 3.35
N ASP A 75 -5.23 -11.67 2.31
CA ASP A 75 -4.28 -12.48 1.56
C ASP A 75 -3.02 -11.70 1.17
N LEU A 76 -3.19 -10.45 0.71
CA LEU A 76 -2.10 -9.60 0.26
C LEU A 76 -1.24 -9.05 1.41
N PHE A 77 -1.74 -9.03 2.64
CA PHE A 77 -1.06 -8.44 3.78
C PHE A 77 -0.36 -9.46 4.68
N THR A 78 -0.43 -10.75 4.34
CA THR A 78 0.27 -11.82 5.06
C THR A 78 1.77 -11.49 5.21
N GLY A 79 2.27 -11.43 6.45
CA GLY A 79 3.65 -11.15 6.81
C GLY A 79 4.03 -9.66 6.90
N LEU A 80 3.07 -8.74 6.74
CA LEU A 80 3.25 -7.29 6.89
C LEU A 80 2.75 -6.81 8.26
N ALA A 81 3.21 -5.63 8.71
CA ALA A 81 2.86 -5.06 10.01
C ALA A 81 1.34 -4.96 10.25
N ILE A 82 0.57 -4.55 9.23
CA ILE A 82 -0.88 -4.39 9.33
C ILE A 82 -1.64 -5.69 9.60
N GLU A 83 -1.08 -6.86 9.29
CA GLU A 83 -1.70 -8.14 9.62
C GLU A 83 -1.95 -8.30 11.13
N SER A 84 -1.01 -7.81 11.94
CA SER A 84 -1.09 -7.87 13.39
C SER A 84 -1.91 -6.75 14.01
N LEU A 85 -2.01 -5.61 13.32
CA LEU A 85 -2.73 -4.41 13.78
C LEU A 85 -4.22 -4.51 13.46
N GLU A 86 -4.57 -5.03 12.29
CA GLU A 86 -5.95 -5.12 11.82
C GLU A 86 -6.64 -6.40 12.30
N LYS A 87 -7.73 -6.24 13.07
CA LYS A 87 -8.48 -7.35 13.67
C LYS A 87 -9.79 -7.63 12.97
N LYS A 88 -10.41 -6.60 12.37
CA LYS A 88 -11.72 -6.68 11.73
C LYS A 88 -11.50 -6.36 10.26
N TRP A 89 -11.12 -7.38 9.49
CA TRP A 89 -10.95 -7.31 8.03
C TRP A 89 -12.31 -7.11 7.35
N GLU A 90 -12.91 -5.94 7.55
CA GLU A 90 -14.20 -5.54 7.02
C GLU A 90 -14.05 -5.09 5.57
N GLN A 91 -15.04 -5.40 4.75
CA GLN A 91 -15.09 -5.00 3.35
C GLN A 91 -15.89 -3.71 3.22
N TYR A 92 -15.28 -2.70 2.61
CA TYR A 92 -15.90 -1.42 2.32
C TYR A 92 -16.02 -1.21 0.81
N PRO A 93 -17.07 -0.53 0.34
CA PRO A 93 -17.17 -0.12 -1.06
C PRO A 93 -16.08 0.91 -1.36
N VAL A 94 -15.12 0.56 -2.21
CA VAL A 94 -14.01 1.44 -2.60
C VAL A 94 -14.33 2.16 -3.90
N LEU A 95 -14.45 3.48 -3.85
CA LEU A 95 -14.56 4.32 -5.04
C LEU A 95 -13.16 4.77 -5.47
N HIS A 96 -12.72 4.32 -6.65
CA HIS A 96 -11.46 4.76 -7.26
C HIS A 96 -11.75 5.77 -8.37
N LEU A 97 -11.43 7.04 -8.12
CA LEU A 97 -11.60 8.13 -9.08
C LEU A 97 -10.26 8.40 -9.76
N ASP A 98 -10.20 8.18 -11.08
CA ASP A 98 -9.06 8.56 -11.90
C ASP A 98 -9.45 9.74 -12.79
N LEU A 99 -8.88 10.91 -12.50
CA LEU A 99 -9.10 12.13 -13.28
C LEU A 99 -7.99 12.36 -14.31
N SER A 100 -7.08 11.40 -14.49
CA SER A 100 -5.96 11.53 -15.43
C SER A 100 -6.40 11.43 -16.90
N ALA A 101 -7.62 10.93 -17.15
CA ALA A 101 -8.18 10.70 -18.49
C ALA A 101 -9.23 11.77 -18.90
N LEU A 102 -9.47 12.78 -18.06
CA LEU A 102 -10.24 13.96 -18.45
C LEU A 102 -9.31 14.92 -19.21
N GLU A 103 -9.16 14.67 -20.51
CA GLU A 103 -8.72 15.67 -21.50
C GLU A 103 -9.93 16.34 -22.15
#